data_AF-A0A957UMU2-F1
#
_entry.id   AF-A0A957UMU2-F1
#
_cell.length_a   1.000
_cell.length_b   1.000
_cell.length_c   1.000
_cell.angle_alpha   90.00
_cell.angle_beta   90.00
_cell.angle_gamma   90.00
#
_symmetry.space_group_name_H-M   'P 1'
#
loop_
_entity.id
_entity.type
_entity.pdbx_description
1 polymer ?
#
loop_
_entity_poly.entity_id
_entity_poly.type
_entity_poly.pdbx_seq_one_letter_code
_entity_poly.pdbx_strand_id
1 'polypeptide(L)' 'MAKTVDRRVRRSRKLLGEALLELVVEKPFGDITVQDIADRADMNRATFYLHFQSKEELLQSA' A
#
# COMPACT_ATOMS: atom_id res chain seq x y z
N MET A 1 20.82 -12.23 9.26
CA MET A 1 19.51 -12.46 8.60
C MET A 1 18.66 -11.18 8.44
N ALA A 2 19.26 -9.98 8.30
CA ALA A 2 18.51 -8.71 8.21
C ALA A 2 18.16 -8.28 6.76
N LYS A 3 18.97 -8.68 5.77
CA LYS A 3 18.88 -8.20 4.38
C LYS A 3 17.62 -8.67 3.64
N THR A 4 17.05 -9.82 4.02
CA THR A 4 15.88 -10.41 3.36
C THR A 4 14.57 -9.78 3.81
N VAL A 5 14.45 -9.43 5.10
CA VAL A 5 13.27 -8.76 5.66
C VAL A 5 13.12 -7.38 5.03
N ASP A 6 14.21 -6.63 4.92
CA ASP A 6 14.24 -5.31 4.29
C ASP A 6 13.74 -5.36 2.82
N ARG A 7 14.18 -6.35 2.03
CA ARG A 7 13.68 -6.53 0.65
C ARG A 7 12.19 -6.80 0.58
N ARG A 8 11.64 -7.59 1.52
CA ARG A 8 10.19 -7.87 1.57
C ARG A 8 9.41 -6.61 1.91
N VAL A 9 9.88 -5.84 2.89
CA VAL A 9 9.28 -4.55 3.29
C VAL A 9 9.29 -3.54 2.14
N ARG A 10 10.42 -3.41 1.42
CA ARG A 10 10.49 -2.51 0.26
C ARG A 10 9.53 -2.95 -0.86
N ARG A 11 9.44 -4.25 -1.11
CA ARG A 11 8.53 -4.79 -2.13
C ARG A 11 7.07 -4.51 -1.80
N SER A 12 6.65 -4.76 -0.56
CA SER A 12 5.27 -4.50 -0.15
C SER A 12 4.92 -3.02 -0.15
N ARG A 13 5.80 -2.15 0.35
CA ARG A 13 5.60 -0.70 0.26
C ARG A 13 5.46 -0.22 -1.18
N LYS A 14 6.29 -0.73 -2.10
CA LYS A 14 6.22 -0.39 -3.52
C LYS A 14 4.89 -0.81 -4.14
N LEU A 15 4.48 -2.07 -3.94
CA LEU A 15 3.24 -2.60 -4.50
C LEU A 15 2.00 -1.86 -3.96
N LEU A 16 1.99 -1.52 -2.66
CA LEU A 16 0.92 -0.72 -2.06
C LEU A 16 0.85 0.69 -2.67
N GLY A 17 2.00 1.33 -2.93
CA GLY A 17 2.06 2.63 -3.60
C GLY A 17 1.56 2.58 -5.04
N GLU A 18 2.02 1.59 -5.82
CA GLU A 18 1.54 1.36 -7.20
C GLU A 18 0.03 1.12 -7.23
N ALA A 19 -0.50 0.27 -6.35
CA ALA A 19 -1.92 0.02 -6.20
C ALA A 19 -2.72 1.29 -5.89
N LEU A 20 -2.23 2.15 -5.00
CA LEU A 20 -2.88 3.43 -4.71
C LEU A 20 -2.89 4.34 -5.94
N LEU A 21 -1.77 4.45 -6.66
CA LEU A 21 -1.66 5.28 -7.86
C LEU A 21 -2.59 4.82 -8.98
N GLU A 22 -2.78 3.52 -9.14
CA GLU A 22 -3.77 2.99 -10.09
C GLU A 22 -5.21 3.33 -9.67
N LEU A 23 -5.53 3.17 -8.38
CA LEU A 23 -6.87 3.42 -7.87
C LEU A 23 -7.29 4.90 -7.95
N VAL A 24 -6.35 5.84 -7.77
CA VAL A 24 -6.66 7.29 -7.90
C VAL A 24 -6.96 7.71 -9.34
N VAL A 25 -6.53 6.93 -10.32
CA VAL A 25 -6.92 7.13 -11.73
C VAL A 25 -8.35 6.64 -11.99
N GLU A 26 -8.81 5.63 -11.25
CA GLU A 26 -10.12 5.01 -11.42
C GLU A 26 -11.23 5.70 -10.60
N LYS A 27 -10.92 6.19 -9.40
CA LYS A 27 -11.90 6.82 -8.50
C LYS A 27 -11.29 7.91 -7.61
N PRO A 28 -12.10 8.85 -7.10
CA PRO A 28 -11.62 9.88 -6.18
C PRO A 28 -10.91 9.29 -4.96
N PHE A 29 -9.80 9.90 -4.54
CA PHE A 29 -9.02 9.43 -3.38
C PHE A 29 -9.87 9.27 -2.10
N GLY A 30 -10.87 10.14 -1.91
CA GLY A 30 -11.81 10.07 -0.78
C GLY A 30 -12.52 8.71 -0.68
N ASP A 31 -12.86 8.11 -1.83
CA ASP A 31 -13.63 6.87 -1.94
C ASP A 31 -12.74 5.61 -1.93
N ILE A 32 -11.41 5.78 -2.01
CA ILE A 32 -10.46 4.67 -1.90
C ILE A 32 -10.37 4.23 -0.44
N THR A 33 -10.54 2.95 -0.17
CA THR A 33 -10.35 2.37 1.16
C THR A 33 -9.00 1.67 1.27
N VAL A 34 -8.54 1.43 2.50
CA VAL A 34 -7.37 0.58 2.74
C VAL A 34 -7.57 -0.83 2.18
N GLN A 35 -8.81 -1.32 2.18
CA GLN A 35 -9.16 -2.62 1.62
C GLN A 35 -8.95 -2.64 0.10
N ASP A 36 -9.42 -1.62 -0.62
CA ASP A 36 -9.20 -1.51 -2.07
C ASP A 36 -7.71 -1.57 -2.44
N ILE A 37 -6.88 -0.83 -1.70
CA ILE A 37 -5.42 -0.76 -1.92
C ILE A 37 -4.79 -2.13 -1.65
N ALA A 38 -5.16 -2.77 -0.55
CA ALA A 38 -4.64 -4.08 -0.18
C ALA A 38 -5.04 -5.14 -1.21
N ASP A 39 -6.30 -5.16 -1.64
CA ASP A 39 -6.80 -6.09 -2.65
C ASP A 39 -6.11 -5.88 -4.01
N ARG A 40 -5.94 -4.62 -4.44
CA ARG A 40 -5.23 -4.29 -5.69
C ARG A 40 -3.76 -4.70 -5.64
N ALA A 41 -3.12 -4.58 -4.48
CA ALA A 41 -1.73 -5.00 -4.29
C ALA A 41 -1.55 -6.52 -4.07
N ASP A 42 -2.64 -7.30 -4.09
CA ASP A 42 -2.66 -8.73 -3.73
C ASP A 42 -2.08 -8.98 -2.31
N MET A 43 -2.57 -8.20 -1.34
CA MET A 43 -2.13 -8.23 0.05
C MET A 43 -3.29 -8.22 1.04
N ASN A 44 -3.02 -8.76 2.23
CA ASN A 44 -3.95 -8.61 3.34
C ASN A 44 -3.92 -7.18 3.87
N ARG A 45 -5.08 -6.68 4.31
CA ARG A 45 -5.18 -5.40 5.03
C ARG A 45 -4.26 -5.32 6.25
N ALA A 46 -3.99 -6.44 6.93
CA ALA A 46 -3.02 -6.49 8.01
C ALA A 46 -1.59 -6.13 7.54
N THR A 47 -1.20 -6.56 6.33
CA THR A 47 0.10 -6.24 5.72
C THR A 47 0.23 -4.75 5.42
N PHE A 48 -0.85 -4.09 5.01
CA PHE A 48 -0.88 -2.62 4.88
C PHE A 48 -0.49 -1.95 6.20
N TYR A 49 -1.12 -2.37 7.31
CA TYR A 49 -0.88 -1.79 8.63
C TYR A 49 0.49 -2.09 9.23
N LEU A 50 1.26 -3.02 8.66
CA LEU A 50 2.68 -3.20 9.00
C LEU A 50 3.57 -2.09 8.40
N HIS A 51 3.05 -1.31 7.46
CA HIS A 51 3.80 -0.30 6.73
C HIS A 51 3.27 1.12 6.92
N PHE A 52 1.95 1.27 7.00
CA PHE A 52 1.25 2.55 7.02
C PHE A 52 0.05 2.52 7.96
N GLN A 53 -0.21 3.61 8.67
CA GLN A 53 -1.35 3.80 9.54
C GLN A 53 -2.60 4.23 8.78
N SER A 54 -2.44 4.85 7.61
CA SER A 54 -3.57 5.29 6.77
C SER A 54 -3.19 5.42 5.28
N LYS A 55 -4.21 5.58 4.42
CA LYS A 55 -4.00 5.82 2.98
C LYS A 55 -3.33 7.17 2.69
N GLU A 56 -3.51 8.14 3.59
CA GLU A 56 -2.85 9.44 3.54
C GLU A 56 -1.35 9.31 3.82
N GLU A 57 -0.95 8.50 4.80
CA GLU A 57 0.47 8.21 5.05
C GLU A 57 1.10 7.49 3.86
N LEU A 58 0.40 6.51 3.29
CA LEU A 58 0.85 5.84 2.07
C LEU A 58 1.08 6.85 0.94
N LEU A 59 0.11 7.75 0.70
CA LEU A 59 0.21 8.78 -0.34
C LEU A 59 1.40 9.72 -0.13
N GLN A 60 1.70 10.10 1.12
CA GLN A 60 2.86 10.93 1.43
C GLN A 60 4.21 10.21 1.24
N SER A 61 4.19 8.88 1.23
CA SER A 61 5.38 8.04 1.16
C SER A 61 5.64 7.42 -0.22
N ALA A 62 4.65 7.51 -1.12
CA ALA A 62 4.69 7.02 -2.49
C ALA A 62 5.37 8.06 -3.40
#